data_AF-A0A7C6UGS8-F1
#
_entry.id   AF-A0A7C6UGS8-F1
#
_cell.length_a   1.000
_cell.length_b   1.000
_cell.length_c   1.000
_cell.angle_alpha   90.00
_cell.angle_beta   90.00
_cell.angle_gamma   90.00
#
_symmetry.space_group_name_H-M   'P 1'
#
loop_
_entity.id
_entity.type
_entity.pdbx_description
1 polymer ?
#
loop_
_entity_poly.entity_id
_entity_poly.type
_entity_poly.pdbx_seq_one_letter_code
_entity_poly.pdbx_strand_id
1 'polypeptide(L)'
;MAMMKVVLMNASWYLFLGVLIAFGSSSSFGGDVSLCTQINEICRFASTSNQGDREAIETRLLDLLSENADPQSRGLVYAAIANVYGGALAHHAEDAVRFAREALRNQLSVTDECDMYLCLAKAIEAQVRHKQASDADARKEQVIPLIQGLSFVLDHLRIDKRLSPPAVGKYDVNPVDPQYEEVVRQHAIQISIREDILQQNRLLAYRDDFSQRVLQLYGAASVKEPAFARIVHEAVGSAGKVEKVLLQLDAVAEKLGKSR
;
A
#
# COMPACT_ATOMS: atom_id res chain seq x y z
N MET A 1 -43.53 26.58 27.23
CA MET A 1 -43.24 25.36 26.44
C MET A 1 -41.92 25.57 25.74
N ALA A 2 -40.85 25.09 26.36
CA ALA A 2 -39.47 25.32 25.96
C ALA A 2 -38.81 23.94 25.85
N MET A 3 -38.42 23.56 24.63
CA MET A 3 -37.36 22.56 24.37
C MET A 3 -37.12 22.51 22.85
N MET A 4 -36.41 23.50 22.32
CA MET A 4 -35.78 23.39 21.00
C MET A 4 -34.53 24.28 20.95
N LYS A 5 -33.51 23.94 21.75
CA LYS A 5 -32.23 24.65 21.77
C LYS A 5 -30.98 23.77 22.03
N VAL A 6 -31.03 22.45 21.82
CA VAL A 6 -29.88 21.56 22.18
C VAL A 6 -29.26 20.80 20.99
N VAL A 7 -29.59 21.11 19.73
CA VAL A 7 -28.99 20.39 18.58
C VAL A 7 -27.86 21.18 17.89
N LEU A 8 -27.59 22.42 18.29
CA LEU A 8 -26.56 23.26 17.64
C LEU A 8 -25.19 23.30 18.36
N MET A 9 -24.95 22.46 19.36
CA MET A 9 -23.74 22.55 20.19
C MET A 9 -22.83 21.30 20.17
N ASN A 10 -22.94 20.44 19.15
CA ASN A 10 -22.05 19.28 18.97
C ASN A 10 -21.33 19.22 17.62
N ALA A 11 -21.55 20.17 16.70
CA ALA A 11 -20.82 20.22 15.43
C ALA A 11 -19.50 21.00 15.50
N SER A 12 -19.24 21.72 16.60
CA SER A 12 -18.10 22.64 16.72
C SER A 12 -16.84 22.02 17.35
N TRP A 13 -16.86 20.74 17.75
CA TRP A 13 -15.68 20.08 18.32
C TRP A 13 -14.80 19.40 17.26
N TYR A 14 -15.38 18.99 16.13
CA TYR A 14 -14.63 18.34 15.04
C TYR A 14 -13.92 19.31 14.09
N LEU A 15 -14.31 20.59 14.10
CA LEU A 15 -13.67 21.64 13.29
C LEU A 15 -12.41 22.23 13.93
N PHE A 16 -12.14 21.97 15.21
CA PHE A 16 -10.95 22.49 15.92
C PHE A 16 -9.81 21.48 16.08
N LEU A 17 -10.02 20.19 15.80
CA LEU A 17 -8.94 19.18 15.80
C LEU A 17 -8.35 18.90 14.41
N GLY A 18 -9.01 19.35 13.33
CA GLY A 18 -8.54 19.19 11.95
C GLY A 18 -7.56 20.27 11.47
N VAL A 19 -7.35 21.33 12.24
CA VAL A 19 -6.56 22.51 11.83
C VAL A 19 -5.19 22.61 12.53
N LEU A 20 -4.89 21.71 13.49
CA LEU A 20 -3.60 21.69 14.21
C LEU A 20 -2.63 20.58 13.80
N ILE A 21 -2.96 19.78 12.76
CA ILE A 21 -2.01 18.84 12.13
C ILE A 21 -1.44 19.42 10.81
N ALA A 22 -1.79 20.66 10.44
CA ALA A 22 -1.33 21.29 9.20
C ALA A 22 -0.06 22.18 9.35
N PHE A 23 0.51 22.32 10.55
CA PHE A 23 1.72 23.13 10.80
C PHE A 23 2.84 22.35 11.49
N GLY A 24 3.05 21.09 11.07
CA GLY A 24 4.17 20.25 11.49
C GLY A 24 5.03 19.69 10.34
N SER A 25 4.72 20.03 9.09
CA SER A 25 5.38 19.44 7.91
C SER A 25 6.15 20.46 7.06
N SER A 26 6.67 21.51 7.69
CA SER A 26 7.62 22.42 7.05
C SER A 26 9.06 22.03 7.43
N SER A 27 9.48 20.82 7.04
CA SER A 27 10.90 20.42 6.95
C SER A 27 11.08 19.05 6.27
N SER A 28 10.76 18.90 4.97
CA SER A 28 11.41 17.90 4.07
C SER A 28 11.00 18.03 2.59
N PHE A 29 10.31 19.08 2.15
CA PHE A 29 9.78 19.12 0.77
C PHE A 29 10.86 19.14 -0.34
N GLY A 30 12.15 19.20 0.00
CA GLY A 30 13.27 19.05 -0.94
C GLY A 30 14.07 17.74 -0.81
N GLY A 31 13.93 16.98 0.28
CA GLY A 31 14.73 15.77 0.54
C GLY A 31 14.17 14.53 -0.17
N ASP A 32 12.88 14.28 0.00
CA ASP A 32 12.21 13.06 -0.49
C ASP A 32 12.13 13.01 -2.02
N VAL A 33 11.95 14.16 -2.67
CA VAL A 33 11.94 14.28 -4.14
C VAL A 33 13.33 13.98 -4.71
N SER A 34 14.40 14.37 -3.99
CA SER A 34 15.78 14.06 -4.37
C SER A 34 16.06 12.57 -4.26
N LEU A 35 15.65 11.92 -3.16
CA LEU A 35 15.85 10.48 -2.97
C LEU A 35 15.07 9.64 -3.99
N CYS A 36 13.79 9.92 -4.20
CA CYS A 36 12.99 9.23 -5.21
C CYS A 36 13.57 9.38 -6.62
N THR A 37 14.12 10.55 -6.93
CA THR A 37 14.80 10.80 -8.21
C THR A 37 16.08 9.96 -8.33
N GLN A 38 16.93 9.94 -7.29
CA GLN A 38 18.16 9.13 -7.25
C GLN A 38 17.87 7.64 -7.37
N ILE A 39 16.87 7.13 -6.64
CA ILE A 39 16.41 5.73 -6.74
C ILE A 39 16.00 5.42 -8.19
N ASN A 40 15.18 6.28 -8.79
CA ASN A 40 14.71 6.09 -10.16
C ASN A 40 15.85 6.12 -11.18
N GLU A 41 16.85 6.99 -11.00
CA GLU A 41 18.04 7.06 -11.86
C GLU A 41 18.88 5.77 -11.77
N ILE A 42 19.13 5.28 -10.55
CA ILE A 42 19.85 4.02 -10.33
C ILE A 42 19.11 2.85 -11.01
N CYS A 43 17.80 2.74 -10.78
CA CYS A 43 16.97 1.67 -11.36
C CYS A 43 16.85 1.75 -12.90
N ARG A 44 16.77 2.97 -13.48
CA ARG A 44 16.72 3.17 -14.94
C ARG A 44 18.04 2.83 -15.62
N PHE A 45 19.16 3.26 -15.05
CA PHE A 45 20.48 2.94 -15.58
C PHE A 45 20.67 1.42 -15.70
N ALA A 46 20.23 0.69 -14.68
CA ALA A 46 20.29 -0.76 -14.65
C ALA A 46 19.39 -1.48 -15.67
N SER A 47 18.28 -0.86 -16.11
CA SER A 47 17.40 -1.46 -17.13
C SER A 47 18.00 -1.36 -18.55
N THR A 48 18.99 -0.49 -18.74
CA THR A 48 19.67 -0.26 -20.03
C THR A 48 21.01 -1.00 -20.16
N SER A 49 21.64 -1.39 -19.05
CA SER A 49 22.83 -2.24 -19.04
C SER A 49 22.43 -3.71 -19.03
N ASN A 50 22.94 -4.51 -19.99
CA ASN A 50 22.67 -5.94 -20.12
C ASN A 50 22.76 -6.70 -18.78
N GLN A 51 21.62 -7.13 -18.23
CA GLN A 51 21.36 -8.22 -17.25
C GLN A 51 22.23 -8.44 -15.99
N GLY A 52 23.39 -7.81 -15.81
CA GLY A 52 24.19 -7.82 -14.58
C GLY A 52 24.28 -6.39 -14.10
N ASP A 53 23.86 -6.03 -12.89
CA ASP A 53 24.32 -6.68 -11.68
C ASP A 53 23.38 -6.23 -10.55
N ARG A 54 22.41 -7.10 -10.16
CA ARG A 54 21.43 -6.77 -9.11
C ARG A 54 22.12 -6.43 -7.79
N GLU A 55 23.25 -7.07 -7.52
CA GLU A 55 24.08 -6.80 -6.34
C GLU A 55 24.73 -5.43 -6.42
N ALA A 56 25.14 -4.97 -7.60
CA ALA A 56 25.61 -3.60 -7.78
C ALA A 56 24.49 -2.57 -7.62
N ILE A 57 23.27 -2.88 -8.07
CA ILE A 57 22.10 -2.03 -7.84
C ILE A 57 21.76 -1.97 -6.35
N GLU A 58 21.70 -3.12 -5.68
CA GLU A 58 21.51 -3.23 -4.24
C GLU A 58 22.55 -2.38 -3.52
N THR A 59 23.84 -2.55 -3.84
CA THR A 59 24.93 -1.78 -3.24
C THR A 59 24.72 -0.28 -3.42
N ARG A 60 24.46 0.18 -4.65
CA ARG A 60 24.22 1.61 -4.94
C ARG A 60 22.97 2.16 -4.25
N LEU A 61 21.93 1.35 -4.06
CA LEU A 61 20.74 1.74 -3.33
C LEU A 61 21.01 1.81 -1.83
N LEU A 62 21.75 0.84 -1.28
CA LEU A 62 22.17 0.84 0.13
C LEU A 62 23.14 1.99 0.44
N ASP A 63 23.97 2.43 -0.52
CA ASP A 63 24.84 3.60 -0.37
C ASP A 63 24.05 4.91 -0.16
N LEU A 64 22.77 4.95 -0.51
CA LEU A 64 21.88 6.09 -0.21
C LEU A 64 21.49 6.13 1.29
N LEU A 65 21.69 5.03 2.02
CA LEU A 65 21.42 4.97 3.45
C LEU A 65 22.61 5.53 4.23
N SER A 66 22.49 6.77 4.68
CA SER A 66 23.38 7.29 5.72
C SER A 66 23.07 6.65 7.09
N GLU A 67 24.01 6.70 8.04
CA GLU A 67 23.82 6.20 9.41
C GLU A 67 22.61 6.84 10.12
N ASN A 68 22.20 8.05 9.70
CA ASN A 68 21.07 8.81 10.24
C ASN A 68 19.88 8.89 9.28
N ALA A 69 19.80 8.00 8.29
CA ALA A 69 18.66 7.97 7.38
C ALA A 69 17.36 7.79 8.16
N ASP A 70 16.40 8.68 7.91
CA ASP A 70 15.10 8.63 8.56
C ASP A 70 14.34 7.34 8.15
N PRO A 71 13.37 6.89 8.95
CA PRO A 71 12.63 5.67 8.68
C PRO A 71 11.95 5.66 7.31
N GLN A 72 11.51 6.80 6.78
CA GLN A 72 10.83 6.87 5.49
C GLN A 72 11.81 6.63 4.35
N SER A 73 12.97 7.31 4.36
CA SER A 73 14.05 7.09 3.40
C SER A 73 14.52 5.63 3.38
N ARG A 74 14.67 5.01 4.57
CA ARG A 74 15.03 3.59 4.69
C ARG A 74 13.99 2.67 4.05
N GLY A 75 12.71 2.94 4.32
CA GLY A 75 11.61 2.20 3.72
C GLY A 75 11.65 2.25 2.19
N LEU A 76 11.82 3.45 1.62
CA LEU A 76 11.87 3.66 0.17
C LEU A 76 13.04 2.92 -0.50
N VAL A 77 14.23 2.96 0.09
CA VAL A 77 15.40 2.24 -0.43
C VAL A 77 15.17 0.73 -0.42
N TYR A 78 14.70 0.17 0.70
CA TYR A 78 14.43 -1.27 0.78
C TYR A 78 13.30 -1.69 -0.17
N ALA A 79 12.27 -0.87 -0.33
CA ALA A 79 11.20 -1.12 -1.29
C ALA A 79 11.73 -1.14 -2.74
N ALA A 80 12.65 -0.24 -3.07
CA ALA A 80 13.31 -0.22 -4.37
C ALA A 80 14.13 -1.50 -4.61
N ILE A 81 14.93 -1.93 -3.63
CA ILE A 81 15.73 -3.16 -3.73
C ILE A 81 14.80 -4.39 -3.85
N ALA A 82 13.71 -4.45 -3.08
CA ALA A 82 12.71 -5.51 -3.17
C ALA A 82 12.10 -5.59 -4.58
N ASN A 83 11.81 -4.45 -5.21
CA ASN A 83 11.30 -4.40 -6.59
C ASN A 83 12.32 -4.86 -7.63
N VAL A 84 13.61 -4.55 -7.45
CA VAL A 84 14.71 -5.02 -8.32
C VAL A 84 14.78 -6.56 -8.33
N TYR A 85 14.71 -7.18 -7.15
CA TYR A 85 14.67 -8.64 -7.03
C TYR A 85 13.32 -9.23 -7.44
N GLY A 86 12.22 -8.51 -7.20
CA GLY A 86 10.87 -8.85 -7.63
C GLY A 86 10.71 -9.02 -9.15
N GLY A 87 11.58 -8.39 -9.95
CA GLY A 87 11.63 -8.59 -11.40
C GLY A 87 12.18 -9.95 -11.84
N ALA A 88 12.81 -10.72 -10.94
CA ALA A 88 13.42 -12.02 -11.25
C ALA A 88 13.27 -13.03 -10.10
N LEU A 89 12.03 -13.18 -9.62
CA LEU A 89 11.70 -14.04 -8.49
C LEU A 89 12.13 -15.50 -8.64
N ALA A 90 12.26 -16.02 -9.87
CA ALA A 90 12.72 -17.40 -10.10
C ALA A 90 14.12 -17.69 -9.53
N HIS A 91 14.96 -16.66 -9.36
CA HIS A 91 16.33 -16.81 -8.86
C HIS A 91 16.59 -16.03 -7.57
N HIS A 92 15.76 -15.04 -7.25
CA HIS A 92 16.00 -14.09 -6.15
C HIS A 92 14.80 -13.92 -5.22
N ALA A 93 13.96 -14.95 -5.09
CA ALA A 93 12.81 -14.90 -4.19
C ALA A 93 13.20 -14.67 -2.72
N GLU A 94 14.38 -15.14 -2.29
CA GLU A 94 14.88 -14.93 -0.92
C GLU A 94 15.23 -13.48 -0.63
N ASP A 95 15.94 -12.82 -1.54
CA ASP A 95 16.27 -11.39 -1.42
C ASP A 95 15.03 -10.52 -1.49
N ALA A 96 14.09 -10.82 -2.41
CA ALA A 96 12.83 -10.10 -2.50
C ALA A 96 12.01 -10.20 -1.20
N VAL A 97 11.94 -11.39 -0.57
CA VAL A 97 11.28 -11.55 0.74
C VAL A 97 12.00 -10.78 1.84
N ARG A 98 13.34 -10.85 1.89
CA ARG A 98 14.16 -10.15 2.88
C ARG A 98 13.91 -8.64 2.81
N PHE A 99 14.08 -8.03 1.64
CA PHE A 99 13.96 -6.59 1.48
C PHE A 99 12.52 -6.09 1.57
N ALA A 100 11.52 -6.85 1.11
CA ALA A 100 10.13 -6.47 1.32
C ALA A 100 9.78 -6.44 2.82
N ARG A 101 10.28 -7.39 3.62
CA ARG A 101 10.09 -7.37 5.08
C ARG A 101 10.81 -6.20 5.74
N GLU A 102 12.05 -5.88 5.32
CA GLU A 102 12.76 -4.70 5.83
C GLU A 102 12.03 -3.41 5.47
N ALA A 103 11.49 -3.29 4.25
CA ALA A 103 10.69 -2.14 3.82
C ALA A 103 9.44 -1.97 4.70
N LEU A 104 8.69 -3.05 4.95
CA LEU A 104 7.48 -3.06 5.80
C LEU A 104 7.75 -2.78 7.29
N ARG A 105 9.00 -2.88 7.76
CA ARG A 105 9.38 -2.50 9.14
C ARG A 105 9.66 -1.00 9.28
N ASN A 106 9.75 -0.30 8.16
CA ASN A 106 10.05 1.12 8.08
C ASN A 106 8.79 1.89 7.67
N GLN A 107 8.85 3.23 7.71
CA GLN A 107 7.72 4.05 7.30
C GLN A 107 7.62 4.08 5.78
N LEU A 108 6.45 3.73 5.25
CA LEU A 108 6.16 3.79 3.82
C LEU A 108 4.92 4.65 3.57
N SER A 109 4.78 5.16 2.34
CA SER A 109 3.47 5.68 1.94
C SER A 109 2.46 4.53 1.91
N VAL A 110 1.17 4.84 2.10
CA VAL A 110 0.11 3.82 2.10
C VAL A 110 0.15 2.95 0.83
N THR A 111 0.45 3.56 -0.32
CA THR A 111 0.53 2.83 -1.59
C THR A 111 1.78 1.96 -1.70
N ASP A 112 2.92 2.44 -1.22
CA ASP A 112 4.16 1.66 -1.25
C ASP A 112 4.09 0.46 -0.29
N GLU A 113 3.45 0.63 0.87
CA GLU A 113 3.22 -0.48 1.81
C GLU A 113 2.34 -1.58 1.18
N CYS A 114 1.28 -1.17 0.46
CA CYS A 114 0.44 -2.11 -0.31
C CYS A 114 1.24 -2.85 -1.39
N ASP A 115 2.07 -2.13 -2.15
CA ASP A 115 2.95 -2.72 -3.17
C ASP A 115 3.93 -3.72 -2.53
N MET A 116 4.45 -3.43 -1.33
CA MET A 116 5.37 -4.32 -0.61
C MET A 116 4.69 -5.57 -0.08
N TYR A 117 3.45 -5.50 0.43
CA TYR A 117 2.69 -6.71 0.78
C TYR A 117 2.45 -7.61 -0.44
N LEU A 118 2.13 -7.03 -1.61
CA LEU A 118 1.98 -7.79 -2.86
C LEU A 118 3.31 -8.39 -3.34
N CYS A 119 4.40 -7.62 -3.27
CA CYS A 119 5.74 -8.09 -3.61
C CYS A 119 6.14 -9.28 -2.73
N LEU A 120 5.94 -9.14 -1.41
CA LEU A 120 6.22 -10.18 -0.43
C LEU A 120 5.42 -11.46 -0.71
N ALA A 121 4.11 -11.35 -1.00
CA ALA A 121 3.28 -12.50 -1.32
C ALA A 121 3.78 -13.26 -2.57
N LYS A 122 4.11 -12.53 -3.65
CA LYS A 122 4.64 -13.12 -4.89
C LYS A 122 6.00 -13.77 -4.68
N ALA A 123 6.86 -13.15 -3.86
CA ALA A 123 8.18 -13.69 -3.57
C ALA A 123 8.09 -14.98 -2.74
N ILE A 124 7.22 -15.03 -1.72
CA ILE A 124 6.96 -16.26 -0.96
C ILE A 124 6.39 -17.35 -1.89
N GLU A 125 5.45 -17.02 -2.77
CA GLU A 125 4.91 -17.96 -3.76
C GLU A 125 6.04 -18.57 -4.62
N ALA A 126 6.98 -17.76 -5.10
CA ALA A 126 8.13 -18.25 -5.85
C ALA A 126 9.03 -19.17 -5.01
N GLN A 127 9.35 -18.82 -3.75
CA GLN A 127 10.13 -19.70 -2.86
C GLN A 127 9.45 -21.06 -2.66
N VAL A 128 8.15 -21.04 -2.44
CA VAL A 128 7.35 -22.23 -2.16
C VAL A 128 7.26 -23.14 -3.39
N ARG A 129 7.11 -22.62 -4.61
CA ARG A 129 7.13 -23.46 -5.82
C ARG A 129 8.43 -24.24 -6.00
N HIS A 130 9.54 -23.74 -5.47
CA HIS A 130 10.83 -24.41 -5.51
C HIS A 130 11.05 -25.40 -4.36
N LYS A 131 10.27 -25.31 -3.29
CA LYS A 131 10.32 -26.21 -2.12
C LYS A 131 9.23 -27.27 -2.26
N GLN A 132 9.55 -28.55 -2.07
CA GLN A 132 8.56 -29.64 -1.99
C GLN A 132 7.76 -29.58 -0.66
N ALA A 133 7.28 -28.41 -0.26
CA ALA A 133 6.49 -28.23 0.95
C ALA A 133 5.11 -28.88 0.80
N SER A 134 4.50 -29.26 1.92
CA SER A 134 3.07 -29.65 1.91
C SER A 134 2.28 -28.46 1.35
N ASP A 135 1.39 -28.73 0.41
CA ASP A 135 0.57 -27.71 -0.26
C ASP A 135 -0.20 -26.84 0.76
N ALA A 136 -0.51 -27.35 1.95
CA ALA A 136 -1.24 -26.61 2.98
C ALA A 136 -0.39 -25.56 3.71
N ASP A 137 0.81 -25.90 4.16
CA ASP A 137 1.68 -24.96 4.90
C ASP A 137 2.23 -23.89 3.96
N ALA A 138 2.61 -24.31 2.75
CA ALA A 138 2.94 -23.50 1.60
C ALA A 138 1.90 -22.41 1.30
N ARG A 139 0.61 -22.77 1.31
CA ARG A 139 -0.49 -21.83 1.09
C ARG A 139 -0.62 -20.82 2.23
N LYS A 140 -0.49 -21.27 3.49
CA LYS A 140 -0.62 -20.40 4.66
C LYS A 140 0.44 -19.30 4.66
N GLU A 141 1.69 -19.63 4.35
CA GLU A 141 2.77 -18.64 4.28
C GLU A 141 2.51 -17.56 3.21
N GLN A 142 1.94 -17.94 2.06
CA GLN A 142 1.60 -17.00 0.98
C GLN A 142 0.40 -16.10 1.32
N VAL A 143 -0.58 -16.62 2.06
CA VAL A 143 -1.81 -15.92 2.40
C VAL A 143 -1.59 -14.84 3.46
N ILE A 144 -0.67 -15.05 4.40
CA ILE A 144 -0.40 -14.10 5.50
C ILE A 144 -0.16 -12.66 5.00
N PRO A 145 0.81 -12.38 4.10
CA PRO A 145 1.04 -11.01 3.63
C PRO A 145 -0.15 -10.44 2.87
N LEU A 146 -0.98 -11.27 2.21
CA LEU A 146 -2.18 -10.81 1.52
C LEU A 146 -3.28 -10.38 2.51
N ILE A 147 -3.49 -11.12 3.60
CA ILE A 147 -4.43 -10.75 4.67
C ILE A 147 -3.94 -9.48 5.39
N GLN A 148 -2.64 -9.38 5.66
CA GLN A 148 -2.04 -8.19 6.28
C GLN A 148 -2.22 -6.96 5.38
N GLY A 149 -1.90 -7.07 4.09
CA GLY A 149 -2.12 -6.00 3.13
C GLY A 149 -3.59 -5.63 2.98
N LEU A 150 -4.51 -6.60 2.99
CA LEU A 150 -5.94 -6.33 2.96
C LEU A 150 -6.42 -5.59 4.22
N SER A 151 -5.97 -6.00 5.41
CA SER A 151 -6.27 -5.30 6.68
C SER A 151 -5.78 -3.87 6.62
N PHE A 152 -4.53 -3.68 6.22
CA PHE A 152 -3.94 -2.37 6.08
C PHE A 152 -4.72 -1.47 5.11
N VAL A 153 -5.12 -2.00 3.94
CA VAL A 153 -5.95 -1.26 2.98
C VAL A 153 -7.29 -0.87 3.59
N LEU A 154 -7.98 -1.79 4.28
CA LEU A 154 -9.29 -1.50 4.88
C LEU A 154 -9.21 -0.45 6.00
N ASP A 155 -8.09 -0.37 6.72
CA ASP A 155 -7.86 0.67 7.74
C ASP A 155 -7.67 2.08 7.13
N HIS A 156 -7.23 2.16 5.86
CA HIS A 156 -6.93 3.42 5.16
C HIS A 156 -7.98 3.81 4.10
N LEU A 157 -8.82 2.86 3.69
CA LEU A 157 -9.83 3.03 2.65
C LEU A 157 -11.07 3.70 3.24
N ARG A 158 -11.44 4.87 2.70
CA ARG A 158 -12.60 5.66 3.12
C ARG A 158 -13.76 5.61 2.13
N ILE A 159 -13.53 5.01 0.97
CA ILE A 159 -14.51 4.91 -0.11
C ILE A 159 -14.81 3.45 -0.43
N ASP A 160 -16.02 3.20 -0.85
CA ASP A 160 -16.57 1.87 -1.11
C ASP A 160 -16.71 1.60 -2.62
N LYS A 161 -16.65 2.66 -3.45
CA LYS A 161 -16.69 2.60 -4.91
C LYS A 161 -15.77 3.64 -5.54
N ARG A 162 -15.32 3.36 -6.77
CA ARG A 162 -14.44 4.24 -7.54
C ARG A 162 -15.09 5.61 -7.75
N LEU A 163 -14.35 6.67 -7.46
CA LEU A 163 -14.78 8.05 -7.66
C LEU A 163 -14.08 8.65 -8.89
N SER A 164 -14.77 9.53 -9.62
CA SER A 164 -14.15 10.27 -10.71
C SER A 164 -13.32 11.43 -10.14
N PRO A 165 -12.02 11.53 -10.42
CA PRO A 165 -11.20 12.64 -9.94
C PRO A 165 -11.68 13.95 -10.58
N PRO A 166 -11.79 15.05 -9.82
CA PRO A 166 -12.20 16.34 -10.36
C PRO A 166 -11.23 16.84 -11.42
N ALA A 167 -11.76 17.57 -12.39
CA ALA A 167 -10.94 18.33 -13.32
C ALA A 167 -10.17 19.41 -12.54
N VAL A 168 -8.88 19.55 -12.84
CA VAL A 168 -8.06 20.63 -12.31
C VAL A 168 -7.96 21.67 -13.42
N GLY A 169 -8.35 22.92 -13.12
CA GLY A 169 -8.26 24.01 -14.10
C GLY A 169 -6.81 24.25 -14.51
N LYS A 170 -6.57 24.62 -15.78
CA LYS A 170 -5.24 25.04 -16.21
C LYS A 170 -4.88 26.33 -15.46
N TYR A 171 -3.71 26.31 -14.84
CA TYR A 171 -3.17 27.43 -14.09
C TYR A 171 -2.38 28.33 -15.04
N ASP A 172 -2.98 29.44 -15.45
CA ASP A 172 -2.33 30.49 -16.25
C ASP A 172 -2.80 31.85 -15.73
N VAL A 173 -2.23 32.28 -14.61
CA VAL A 173 -2.61 33.52 -13.91
C VAL A 173 -1.36 34.35 -13.67
N ASN A 174 -1.41 35.63 -14.00
CA ASN A 174 -0.30 36.57 -13.84
C ASN A 174 -0.02 36.80 -12.34
N PRO A 175 1.24 36.68 -11.86
CA PRO A 175 1.63 36.97 -10.47
C PRO A 175 1.28 38.37 -9.97
N VAL A 176 1.01 39.31 -10.89
CA VAL A 176 0.66 40.70 -10.57
C VAL A 176 -0.86 40.89 -10.42
N ASP A 177 -1.67 39.87 -10.73
CA ASP A 177 -3.12 39.93 -10.55
C ASP A 177 -3.48 39.98 -9.05
N PRO A 178 -4.33 40.92 -8.59
CA PRO A 178 -4.82 40.96 -7.21
C PRO A 178 -5.47 39.66 -6.73
N GLN A 179 -5.97 38.82 -7.64
CA GLN A 179 -6.58 37.52 -7.34
C GLN A 179 -5.58 36.36 -7.35
N TYR A 180 -4.31 36.60 -7.70
CA TYR A 180 -3.30 35.57 -7.88
C TYR A 180 -3.21 34.60 -6.69
N GLU A 181 -3.02 35.13 -5.47
CA GLU A 181 -2.87 34.29 -4.27
C GLU A 181 -4.10 33.41 -4.01
N GLU A 182 -5.31 33.94 -4.20
CA GLU A 182 -6.54 33.17 -4.02
C GLU A 182 -6.66 32.07 -5.09
N VAL A 183 -6.30 32.36 -6.34
CA VAL A 183 -6.33 31.36 -7.41
C VAL A 183 -5.26 30.27 -7.20
N VAL A 184 -4.06 30.62 -6.74
CA VAL A 184 -3.01 29.64 -6.33
C VAL A 184 -3.59 28.70 -5.28
N ARG A 185 -4.22 29.26 -4.24
CA ARG A 185 -4.79 28.50 -3.13
C ARG A 185 -5.90 27.57 -3.59
N GLN A 186 -6.83 28.04 -4.42
CA GLN A 186 -7.90 27.21 -4.98
C GLN A 186 -7.35 26.10 -5.88
N HIS A 187 -6.33 26.38 -6.68
CA HIS A 187 -5.68 25.38 -7.53
C HIS A 187 -4.99 24.29 -6.70
N ALA A 188 -4.27 24.66 -5.63
CA ALA A 188 -3.66 23.71 -4.71
C ALA A 188 -4.71 22.82 -4.03
N ILE A 189 -5.85 23.38 -3.63
CA ILE A 189 -6.98 22.61 -3.07
C ILE A 189 -7.52 21.60 -4.11
N GLN A 190 -7.70 22.02 -5.37
CA GLN A 190 -8.18 21.14 -6.43
C GLN A 190 -7.21 19.98 -6.70
N ILE A 191 -5.91 20.25 -6.72
CA ILE A 191 -4.87 19.22 -6.86
C ILE A 191 -4.94 18.26 -5.69
N SER A 192 -4.99 18.76 -4.46
CA SER A 192 -5.04 17.91 -3.26
C SER A 192 -6.26 16.99 -3.25
N ILE A 193 -7.45 17.51 -3.58
CA ILE A 193 -8.67 16.69 -3.67
C ILE A 193 -8.53 15.64 -4.79
N ARG A 194 -7.96 16.01 -5.93
CA ARG A 194 -7.74 15.09 -7.05
C ARG A 194 -6.79 13.96 -6.66
N GLU A 195 -5.67 14.28 -6.01
CA GLU A 195 -4.67 13.31 -5.56
C GLU A 195 -5.25 12.36 -4.50
N ASP A 196 -6.02 12.88 -3.56
CA ASP A 196 -6.72 12.09 -2.55
C ASP A 196 -7.68 11.06 -3.18
N ILE A 197 -8.49 11.49 -4.15
CA ILE A 197 -9.40 10.59 -4.89
C ILE A 197 -8.62 9.55 -5.68
N LEU A 198 -7.51 9.94 -6.32
CA LEU A 198 -6.67 8.99 -7.05
C LEU A 198 -6.05 7.95 -6.12
N GLN A 199 -5.57 8.36 -4.94
CA GLN A 199 -5.04 7.46 -3.93
C GLN A 199 -6.11 6.49 -3.43
N GLN A 200 -7.30 6.99 -3.08
CA GLN A 200 -8.41 6.15 -2.62
C GLN A 200 -8.88 5.16 -3.69
N ASN A 201 -8.92 5.57 -4.97
CA ASN A 201 -9.17 4.66 -6.09
C ASN A 201 -8.09 3.59 -6.24
N ARG A 202 -6.83 3.91 -5.94
CA ARG A 202 -5.73 2.94 -5.96
C ARG A 202 -5.87 1.94 -4.82
N LEU A 203 -6.25 2.39 -3.62
CA LEU A 203 -6.54 1.51 -2.47
C LEU A 203 -7.71 0.56 -2.75
N LEU A 204 -8.76 1.02 -3.45
CA LEU A 204 -9.81 0.12 -3.94
C LEU A 204 -9.26 -1.00 -4.83
N ALA A 205 -8.36 -0.67 -5.76
CA ALA A 205 -7.74 -1.67 -6.62
C ALA A 205 -6.88 -2.67 -5.83
N TYR A 206 -6.13 -2.20 -4.82
CA TYR A 206 -5.36 -3.08 -3.92
C TYR A 206 -6.27 -4.00 -3.11
N ARG A 207 -7.37 -3.49 -2.54
CA ARG A 207 -8.38 -4.29 -1.82
C ARG A 207 -8.85 -5.46 -2.70
N ASP A 208 -9.19 -5.15 -3.95
CA ASP A 208 -9.71 -6.13 -4.89
C ASP A 208 -8.62 -7.16 -5.29
N ASP A 209 -7.37 -6.73 -5.54
CA ASP A 209 -6.24 -7.62 -5.87
C ASP A 209 -5.89 -8.54 -4.69
N PHE A 210 -5.76 -8.01 -3.47
CA PHE A 210 -5.53 -8.83 -2.26
C PHE A 210 -6.64 -9.86 -2.07
N SER A 211 -7.91 -9.43 -2.14
CA SER A 211 -9.05 -10.32 -1.97
C SER A 211 -9.05 -11.43 -3.03
N GLN A 212 -8.84 -11.08 -4.30
CA GLN A 212 -8.80 -12.04 -5.39
C GLN A 212 -7.66 -13.05 -5.23
N ARG A 213 -6.47 -12.63 -4.82
CA ARG A 213 -5.33 -13.53 -4.58
C ARG A 213 -5.56 -14.47 -3.41
N VAL A 214 -6.13 -13.99 -2.30
CA VAL A 214 -6.55 -14.85 -1.19
C VAL A 214 -7.54 -15.90 -1.68
N LEU A 215 -8.55 -15.51 -2.45
CA LEU A 215 -9.52 -16.45 -3.03
C LEU A 215 -8.87 -17.49 -3.94
N GLN A 216 -7.90 -17.09 -4.78
CA GLN A 216 -7.19 -17.99 -5.68
C GLN A 216 -6.41 -19.08 -4.92
N LEU A 217 -5.74 -18.71 -3.81
CA LEU A 217 -4.96 -19.65 -3.01
C LEU A 217 -5.82 -20.71 -2.32
N TYR A 218 -7.09 -20.41 -2.01
CA TYR A 218 -8.05 -21.39 -1.48
C TYR A 218 -8.97 -22.02 -2.57
N GLY A 219 -8.76 -21.65 -3.84
CA GLY A 219 -9.27 -22.33 -5.05
C GLY A 219 -10.54 -21.78 -5.69
N ALA A 220 -10.73 -21.96 -7.01
CA ALA A 220 -11.83 -21.40 -7.81
C ALA A 220 -13.29 -21.74 -7.37
N ALA A 221 -13.47 -22.70 -6.45
CA ALA A 221 -14.78 -23.02 -5.87
C ALA A 221 -15.15 -22.04 -4.73
N SER A 222 -14.17 -21.52 -3.97
CA SER A 222 -14.38 -20.51 -2.93
C SER A 222 -14.56 -19.10 -3.51
N VAL A 223 -13.99 -18.81 -4.70
CA VAL A 223 -14.27 -17.58 -5.46
C VAL A 223 -15.76 -17.40 -5.78
N LYS A 224 -16.50 -18.50 -5.96
CA LYS A 224 -17.94 -18.50 -6.27
C LYS A 224 -18.83 -18.54 -5.03
N GLU A 225 -18.26 -18.63 -3.83
CA GLU A 225 -19.03 -18.79 -2.60
C GLU A 225 -19.14 -17.45 -1.87
N PRO A 226 -20.35 -16.84 -1.82
CA PRO A 226 -20.54 -15.52 -1.20
C PRO A 226 -20.12 -15.47 0.28
N ALA A 227 -20.13 -16.61 0.97
CA ALA A 227 -19.69 -16.75 2.34
C ALA A 227 -18.18 -16.53 2.51
N PHE A 228 -17.34 -16.99 1.56
CA PHE A 228 -15.89 -16.84 1.65
C PHE A 228 -15.46 -15.40 1.33
N ALA A 229 -16.08 -14.78 0.31
CA ALA A 229 -15.90 -13.36 0.03
C ALA A 229 -16.36 -12.50 1.22
N ARG A 230 -17.47 -12.86 1.87
CA ARG A 230 -17.90 -12.22 3.12
C ARG A 230 -16.91 -12.38 4.25
N ILE A 231 -16.33 -13.56 4.48
CA ILE A 231 -15.30 -13.75 5.52
C ILE A 231 -14.08 -12.87 5.23
N VAL A 232 -13.60 -12.82 3.99
CA VAL A 232 -12.45 -11.98 3.61
C VAL A 232 -12.78 -10.48 3.80
N HIS A 233 -14.00 -10.04 3.50
CA HIS A 233 -14.42 -8.65 3.67
C HIS A 233 -14.82 -8.27 5.12
N GLU A 234 -15.46 -9.16 5.87
CA GLU A 234 -16.01 -8.94 7.22
C GLU A 234 -14.98 -9.27 8.31
N ALA A 235 -14.20 -10.33 8.16
CA ALA A 235 -13.23 -10.75 9.17
C ALA A 235 -12.00 -9.84 9.19
N VAL A 236 -11.61 -9.29 8.03
CA VAL A 236 -10.47 -8.36 7.91
C VAL A 236 -10.85 -6.93 8.27
N GLY A 237 -12.13 -6.54 8.15
CA GLY A 237 -12.65 -5.25 8.66
C GLY A 237 -12.79 -5.17 10.18
N SER A 238 -12.61 -6.30 10.89
CA SER A 238 -12.41 -6.32 12.33
C SER A 238 -10.93 -6.56 12.60
N ALA A 239 -10.28 -5.79 13.47
CA ALA A 239 -8.87 -5.94 13.86
C ALA A 239 -8.52 -7.31 14.52
N GLY A 240 -9.34 -8.35 14.32
CA GLY A 240 -9.16 -9.71 14.77
C GLY A 240 -8.14 -10.45 13.91
N LYS A 241 -6.87 -10.26 14.28
CA LYS A 241 -5.71 -11.17 14.17
C LYS A 241 -5.78 -12.13 12.98
N VAL A 242 -4.88 -11.97 12.01
CA VAL A 242 -4.61 -12.86 10.86
C VAL A 242 -4.91 -14.34 11.12
N GLU A 243 -4.53 -14.86 12.29
CA GLU A 243 -4.82 -16.22 12.77
C GLU A 243 -6.32 -16.60 12.77
N LYS A 244 -7.22 -15.71 13.21
CA LYS A 244 -8.67 -15.94 13.20
C LYS A 244 -9.21 -16.01 11.77
N VAL A 245 -8.71 -15.16 10.88
CA VAL A 245 -9.07 -15.18 9.46
C VAL A 245 -8.59 -16.49 8.84
N LEU A 246 -7.34 -16.89 9.08
CA LEU A 246 -6.79 -18.17 8.61
C LEU A 246 -7.63 -19.37 9.07
N LEU A 247 -8.02 -19.42 10.35
CA LEU A 247 -8.88 -20.50 10.88
C LEU A 247 -10.25 -20.55 10.19
N GLN A 248 -10.85 -19.40 9.88
CA GLN A 248 -12.11 -19.35 9.15
C GLN A 248 -11.96 -19.78 7.68
N LEU A 249 -10.86 -19.39 7.03
CA LEU A 249 -10.56 -19.80 5.65
C LEU A 249 -10.31 -21.32 5.57
N ASP A 250 -9.54 -21.88 6.51
CA ASP A 250 -9.30 -23.33 6.63
C ASP A 250 -10.62 -24.10 6.82
N ALA A 251 -11.49 -23.65 7.73
CA ALA A 251 -12.77 -24.30 8.00
C ALA A 251 -13.71 -24.31 6.77
N VAL A 252 -13.68 -23.26 5.93
CA VAL A 252 -14.45 -23.25 4.69
C VAL A 252 -13.79 -24.15 3.63
N ALA A 253 -12.46 -24.13 3.51
CA ALA A 253 -11.73 -25.01 2.60
C ALA A 253 -11.96 -26.51 2.91
N GLU A 254 -12.02 -26.87 4.19
CA GLU A 254 -12.41 -28.21 4.65
C GLU A 254 -13.83 -28.59 4.25
N LYS A 255 -14.81 -27.70 4.46
CA LYS A 255 -16.21 -27.92 4.04
C LYS A 255 -16.36 -28.10 2.53
N LEU A 256 -15.52 -27.44 1.75
CA LEU A 256 -15.48 -27.56 0.29
C LEU A 256 -14.73 -28.81 -0.20
N GLY A 257 -14.28 -29.69 0.70
CA GLY A 257 -13.62 -30.96 0.36
C GLY A 257 -12.22 -30.79 -0.22
N LYS A 258 -11.55 -29.65 0.05
CA LYS A 258 -10.23 -29.32 -0.51
C LYS A 258 -9.08 -29.40 0.51
N SER A 259 -9.34 -29.89 1.71
CA SER A 259 -8.28 -30.20 2.68
C SER A 259 -7.74 -31.62 2.42
N ARG A 260 -6.92 -31.75 1.36
CA ARG A 260 -5.88 -32.78 1.22
C ARG A 260 -4.75 -32.22 0.37
#